data_AF-A0A5M5BYJ8-F1
#
_entry.id   AF-A0A5M5BYJ8-F1
#
_cell.length_a   1.000
_cell.length_b   1.000
_cell.length_c   1.000
_cell.angle_alpha   90.00
_cell.angle_beta   90.00
_cell.angle_gamma   90.00
#
_symmetry.space_group_name_H-M   'P 1'
#
loop_
_entity.id
_entity.type
_entity.pdbx_description
1 polymer ?
#
loop_
_entity_poly.entity_id
_entity_poly.type
_entity_poly.pdbx_seq_one_letter_code
_entity_poly.pdbx_strand_id
1 'polypeptide(L)'
;PMIHAIAETEIPFFYVIGNHDLDLNVRSNEHARTTYKSYYGPTYYSFNRGNVHYVVLDDIFFIAKSYLYVGYLTEQQLQWLEQDLKQVTPGSTVVVATHIPTYSREARRKEWGKESTMKVMNNRSHLYELLKPYNAHIMSGHEHYNENYVLADNLYEHVHAPLSTLFWQAPWACDGTPGGYAVYEFDGGKVNWYYKCVGRDKDYQFELYPVGASRNKKEAVVANVWNYDPTWKVKWYENGIDRGEMTRFSGYDPAIYEYCDKNSSTFKHKYLGADITEHLFYAVPEMKDSEIRVEVTDHCGNVYTRKMQQPK
;
A
#
# COMPACT_ATOMS: atom_id res chain seq x y z
N PRO A 1 8.61 -4.11 -24.94
CA PRO A 1 7.33 -4.13 -24.20
C PRO A 1 7.55 -4.72 -22.81
N MET A 2 6.90 -4.20 -21.76
CA MET A 2 7.09 -4.68 -20.38
C MET A 2 6.88 -6.21 -20.28
N ILE A 3 5.92 -6.76 -21.02
CA ILE A 3 5.63 -8.21 -21.07
C ILE A 3 6.85 -9.06 -21.46
N HIS A 4 7.77 -8.56 -22.31
CA HIS A 4 8.99 -9.31 -22.66
C HIS A 4 10.02 -9.30 -21.53
N ALA A 5 10.25 -8.13 -20.91
CA ALA A 5 11.17 -8.01 -19.78
C ALA A 5 10.71 -8.85 -18.58
N ILE A 6 9.40 -8.95 -18.36
CA ILE A 6 8.83 -9.83 -17.34
C ILE A 6 9.01 -11.31 -17.70
N ALA A 7 8.75 -11.70 -18.94
CA ALA A 7 8.90 -13.09 -19.38
C ALA A 7 10.33 -13.62 -19.20
N GLU A 8 11.35 -12.77 -19.33
CA GLU A 8 12.75 -13.11 -19.09
C GLU A 8 13.07 -13.52 -17.65
N THR A 9 12.20 -13.20 -16.68
CA THR A 9 12.43 -13.54 -15.27
C THR A 9 12.11 -15.00 -14.93
N GLU A 10 11.42 -15.72 -15.82
CA GLU A 10 10.89 -17.08 -15.59
C GLU A 10 9.93 -17.21 -14.38
N ILE A 11 9.54 -16.09 -13.78
CA ILE A 11 8.57 -16.01 -12.70
C ILE A 11 7.17 -15.87 -13.32
N PRO A 12 6.15 -16.62 -12.87
CA PRO A 12 4.77 -16.41 -13.30
C PRO A 12 4.20 -15.10 -12.74
N PHE A 13 3.56 -14.30 -13.62
CA PHE A 13 2.87 -13.06 -13.24
C PHE A 13 1.37 -13.20 -13.42
N PHE A 14 0.63 -12.66 -12.45
CA PHE A 14 -0.82 -12.52 -12.48
C PHE A 14 -1.12 -11.03 -12.47
N TYR A 15 -1.76 -10.54 -13.53
CA TYR A 15 -1.95 -9.13 -13.78
C TYR A 15 -3.33 -8.66 -13.31
N VAL A 16 -3.34 -7.51 -12.63
CA VAL A 16 -4.53 -6.74 -12.29
C VAL A 16 -4.58 -5.55 -13.24
N ILE A 17 -5.72 -5.30 -13.87
CA ILE A 17 -5.89 -4.13 -14.73
C ILE A 17 -6.03 -2.86 -13.90
N GLY A 18 -5.35 -1.79 -14.29
CA GLY A 18 -5.49 -0.47 -13.68
C GLY A 18 -6.14 0.56 -14.57
N ASN A 19 -6.40 1.74 -14.00
CA ASN A 19 -7.06 2.83 -14.71
C ASN A 19 -6.24 3.41 -15.89
N HIS A 20 -4.92 3.20 -15.88
CA HIS A 20 -4.02 3.63 -16.96
C HIS A 20 -3.90 2.61 -18.10
N ASP A 21 -4.45 1.41 -17.93
CA ASP A 21 -4.46 0.35 -18.95
C ASP A 21 -5.68 0.44 -19.88
N LEU A 22 -6.57 1.41 -19.63
CA LEU A 22 -7.83 1.59 -20.35
C LEU A 22 -7.62 2.25 -21.72
N ASP A 23 -8.27 1.70 -22.74
CA ASP A 23 -8.48 2.36 -24.03
C ASP A 23 -9.49 3.51 -23.84
N LEU A 24 -9.01 4.76 -23.85
CA LEU A 24 -9.85 5.93 -23.53
C LEU A 24 -10.74 6.39 -24.70
N ASN A 25 -10.41 6.04 -25.94
CA ASN A 25 -11.10 6.49 -27.16
C ASN A 25 -12.19 5.49 -27.61
N VAL A 26 -12.97 4.98 -26.65
CA VAL A 26 -14.05 4.01 -26.89
C VAL A 26 -15.33 4.46 -26.21
N ARG A 27 -16.46 3.87 -26.60
CA ARG A 27 -17.81 4.31 -26.21
C ARG A 27 -18.39 3.64 -24.94
N SER A 28 -17.66 2.76 -24.28
CA SER A 28 -18.22 1.92 -23.21
C SER A 28 -17.13 1.35 -22.30
N ASN A 29 -17.49 1.01 -21.06
CA ASN A 29 -16.63 0.33 -20.11
C ASN A 29 -16.04 -0.97 -20.68
N GLU A 30 -16.84 -1.78 -21.36
CA GLU A 30 -16.46 -3.13 -21.82
C GLU A 30 -15.35 -3.08 -22.87
N HIS A 31 -15.46 -2.15 -23.83
CA HIS A 31 -14.47 -1.96 -24.89
C HIS A 31 -13.16 -1.33 -24.39
N ALA A 32 -13.16 -0.68 -23.22
CA ALA A 32 -11.98 -0.02 -22.67
C ALA A 32 -10.85 -0.99 -22.25
N ARG A 33 -11.11 -2.30 -22.25
CA ARG A 33 -10.10 -3.32 -21.92
C ARG A 33 -9.60 -4.10 -23.14
N THR A 34 -9.92 -3.67 -24.36
CA THR A 34 -9.62 -4.44 -25.57
C THR A 34 -8.12 -4.66 -25.72
N THR A 35 -7.34 -3.58 -25.58
CA THR A 35 -5.88 -3.67 -25.65
C THR A 35 -5.33 -4.54 -24.52
N TYR A 36 -5.70 -4.27 -23.26
CA TYR A 36 -5.27 -5.08 -22.12
C TYR A 36 -5.53 -6.58 -22.33
N LYS A 37 -6.77 -6.94 -22.72
CA LYS A 37 -7.18 -8.34 -22.92
C LYS A 37 -6.38 -9.05 -24.01
N SER A 38 -5.96 -8.32 -25.05
CA SER A 38 -5.17 -8.91 -26.13
C SER A 38 -3.75 -9.30 -25.73
N TYR A 39 -3.20 -8.69 -24.67
CA TYR A 39 -1.86 -9.01 -24.14
C TYR A 39 -1.90 -9.90 -22.89
N TYR A 40 -2.82 -9.63 -21.95
CA TYR A 40 -2.81 -10.20 -20.61
C TYR A 40 -3.96 -11.17 -20.32
N GLY A 41 -4.93 -11.29 -21.23
CA GLY A 41 -6.09 -12.17 -21.05
C GLY A 41 -7.23 -11.54 -20.23
N PRO A 42 -8.04 -12.33 -19.51
CA PRO A 42 -9.23 -11.83 -18.82
C PRO A 42 -8.88 -10.79 -17.75
N THR A 43 -9.81 -9.87 -17.47
CA THR A 43 -9.59 -8.78 -16.50
C THR A 43 -9.97 -9.16 -15.08
N TYR A 44 -10.67 -10.28 -14.90
CA TYR A 44 -10.96 -10.90 -13.62
C TYR A 44 -10.94 -12.42 -13.78
N TYR A 45 -10.41 -13.12 -12.80
CA TYR A 45 -10.23 -14.57 -12.80
C TYR A 45 -9.83 -15.04 -11.39
N SER A 46 -9.89 -16.34 -11.13
CA SER A 46 -9.44 -16.95 -9.89
C SER A 46 -8.51 -18.13 -10.16
N PHE A 47 -7.70 -18.48 -9.16
CA PHE A 47 -6.83 -19.66 -9.20
C PHE A 47 -6.45 -20.10 -7.79
N ASN A 48 -6.06 -21.36 -7.66
CA ASN A 48 -5.54 -21.90 -6.40
C ASN A 48 -4.02 -22.05 -6.50
N ARG A 49 -3.31 -21.71 -5.43
CA ARG A 49 -1.88 -22.03 -5.28
C ARG A 49 -1.60 -22.43 -3.83
N GLY A 50 -1.18 -23.68 -3.63
CA GLY A 50 -1.13 -24.26 -2.30
C GLY A 50 -2.53 -24.29 -1.66
N ASN A 51 -2.63 -23.85 -0.41
CA ASN A 51 -3.90 -23.80 0.36
C ASN A 51 -4.58 -22.42 0.29
N VAL A 52 -4.25 -21.60 -0.71
CA VAL A 52 -4.77 -20.23 -0.85
C VAL A 52 -5.52 -20.11 -2.17
N HIS A 53 -6.70 -19.50 -2.07
CA HIS A 53 -7.51 -19.14 -3.23
C HIS A 53 -7.27 -17.67 -3.58
N TYR A 54 -6.84 -17.41 -4.80
CA TYR A 54 -6.56 -16.07 -5.30
C TYR A 54 -7.65 -15.65 -6.26
N VAL A 55 -8.13 -14.43 -6.09
CA VAL A 55 -9.12 -13.78 -6.94
C VAL A 55 -8.52 -12.48 -7.44
N VAL A 56 -8.56 -12.26 -8.75
CA VAL A 56 -8.22 -10.99 -9.39
C VAL A 56 -9.51 -10.36 -9.90
N LEU A 57 -9.75 -9.10 -9.55
CA LEU A 57 -10.94 -8.35 -9.96
C LEU A 57 -10.56 -7.06 -10.70
N ASP A 58 -11.42 -6.65 -11.62
CA ASP A 58 -11.34 -5.36 -12.32
C ASP A 58 -12.35 -4.40 -11.69
N ASP A 59 -11.84 -3.52 -10.84
CA ASP A 59 -12.63 -2.56 -10.10
C ASP A 59 -12.68 -1.17 -10.74
N ILE A 60 -12.30 -1.04 -12.03
CA ILE A 60 -12.25 0.25 -12.72
C ILE A 60 -13.46 0.45 -13.62
N PHE A 61 -14.55 1.05 -13.13
CA PHE A 61 -15.69 1.33 -14.00
C PHE A 61 -15.51 2.60 -14.83
N PHE A 62 -15.16 2.46 -16.10
CA PHE A 62 -14.95 3.55 -17.05
C PHE A 62 -16.28 4.16 -17.53
N ILE A 63 -16.41 5.48 -17.40
CA ILE A 63 -17.65 6.21 -17.71
C ILE A 63 -17.73 6.59 -19.21
N ALA A 64 -16.67 6.33 -20.01
CA ALA A 64 -16.58 6.77 -21.40
C ALA A 64 -16.74 8.30 -21.58
N LYS A 65 -16.30 9.05 -20.56
CA LYS A 65 -16.21 10.52 -20.59
C LYS A 65 -14.77 10.94 -20.27
N SER A 66 -13.97 11.14 -21.32
CA SER A 66 -12.53 11.42 -21.18
C SER A 66 -11.84 10.30 -20.39
N TYR A 67 -10.99 10.63 -19.39
CA TYR A 67 -10.31 9.67 -18.53
C TYR A 67 -11.11 9.26 -17.28
N LEU A 68 -12.38 9.64 -17.16
CA LEU A 68 -13.15 9.44 -15.93
C LEU A 68 -13.58 7.98 -15.74
N TYR A 69 -13.36 7.48 -14.53
CA TYR A 69 -13.79 6.17 -14.05
C TYR A 69 -14.32 6.29 -12.60
N VAL A 70 -14.81 5.18 -12.08
CA VAL A 70 -15.25 5.03 -10.68
C VAL A 70 -14.71 3.69 -10.17
N GLY A 71 -14.23 3.64 -8.93
CA GLY A 71 -13.93 2.37 -8.26
C GLY A 71 -15.22 1.60 -8.02
N TYR A 72 -15.49 0.54 -8.78
CA TYR A 72 -16.77 -0.17 -8.74
C TYR A 72 -16.70 -1.57 -9.35
N LEU A 73 -17.18 -2.56 -8.62
CA LEU A 73 -17.39 -3.91 -9.15
C LEU A 73 -18.75 -4.02 -9.81
N THR A 74 -18.78 -4.39 -11.09
CA THR A 74 -20.03 -4.66 -11.81
C THR A 74 -20.80 -5.83 -11.19
N GLU A 75 -22.13 -5.81 -11.28
CA GLU A 75 -22.99 -6.92 -10.81
C GLU A 75 -22.57 -8.27 -11.42
N GLN A 76 -22.15 -8.29 -12.68
CA GLN A 76 -21.66 -9.51 -13.33
C GLN A 76 -20.43 -10.11 -12.62
N GLN A 77 -19.49 -9.27 -12.20
CA GLN A 77 -18.31 -9.71 -11.44
C GLN A 77 -18.68 -10.17 -10.03
N LEU A 78 -19.62 -9.48 -9.36
CA LEU A 78 -20.11 -9.89 -8.03
C LEU A 78 -20.81 -11.26 -8.09
N GLN A 79 -21.66 -11.49 -9.08
CA GLN A 79 -22.31 -12.79 -9.28
C GLN A 79 -21.31 -13.89 -9.61
N TRP A 80 -20.33 -13.61 -10.47
CA TRP A 80 -19.25 -14.55 -10.76
C TRP A 80 -18.47 -14.91 -9.49
N LEU A 81 -18.09 -13.90 -8.70
CA LEU A 81 -17.36 -14.07 -7.44
C LEU A 81 -18.15 -14.89 -6.43
N GLU A 82 -19.47 -14.68 -6.35
CA GLU A 82 -20.34 -15.48 -5.48
C GLU A 82 -20.29 -16.97 -5.85
N GLN A 83 -20.28 -17.32 -7.14
CA GLN A 83 -20.21 -18.71 -7.59
C GLN A 83 -18.82 -19.32 -7.41
N ASP A 84 -17.77 -18.53 -7.62
CA ASP A 84 -16.38 -18.92 -7.41
C ASP A 84 -16.11 -19.23 -5.94
N LEU A 85 -16.48 -18.32 -5.03
CA LEU A 85 -16.29 -18.50 -3.59
C LEU A 85 -17.14 -19.63 -3.02
N LYS A 86 -18.29 -20.00 -3.62
CA LYS A 86 -19.06 -21.20 -3.20
C LYS A 86 -18.27 -22.49 -3.29
N GLN A 87 -17.19 -22.53 -4.08
CA GLN A 87 -16.30 -23.69 -4.19
C GLN A 87 -15.16 -23.68 -3.13
N VAL A 88 -15.01 -22.59 -2.38
CA VAL A 88 -13.97 -22.41 -1.37
C VAL A 88 -14.53 -22.78 0.00
N THR A 89 -13.77 -23.57 0.76
CA THR A 89 -14.19 -23.97 2.11
C THR A 89 -14.15 -22.76 3.05
N PRO A 90 -15.22 -22.43 3.81
CA PRO A 90 -15.18 -21.38 4.82
C PRO A 90 -14.00 -21.54 5.78
N GLY A 91 -13.38 -20.43 6.18
CA GLY A 91 -12.15 -20.38 6.96
C GLY A 91 -10.87 -20.56 6.16
N SER A 92 -10.95 -20.90 4.86
CA SER A 92 -9.78 -20.87 3.98
C SER A 92 -9.26 -19.45 3.78
N THR A 93 -8.00 -19.33 3.37
CA THR A 93 -7.40 -18.03 3.04
C THR A 93 -7.74 -17.64 1.62
N VAL A 94 -8.30 -16.44 1.47
CA VAL A 94 -8.66 -15.85 0.18
C VAL A 94 -7.87 -14.57 0.00
N VAL A 95 -7.15 -14.46 -1.11
CA VAL A 95 -6.46 -13.22 -1.51
C VAL A 95 -7.23 -12.60 -2.65
N VAL A 96 -7.65 -11.35 -2.50
CA VAL A 96 -8.30 -10.58 -3.56
C VAL A 96 -7.36 -9.48 -4.03
N ALA A 97 -7.01 -9.45 -5.30
CA ALA A 97 -6.20 -8.39 -5.89
C ALA A 97 -7.09 -7.45 -6.72
N THR A 98 -7.03 -6.15 -6.41
CA THR A 98 -7.74 -5.07 -7.12
C THR A 98 -6.79 -3.91 -7.39
N HIS A 99 -7.16 -2.96 -8.26
CA HIS A 99 -6.29 -1.80 -8.50
C HIS A 99 -6.62 -0.66 -7.55
N ILE A 100 -7.89 -0.28 -7.42
CA ILE A 100 -8.31 0.78 -6.50
C ILE A 100 -8.49 0.20 -5.08
N PRO A 101 -8.01 0.88 -4.03
CA PRO A 101 -8.26 0.46 -2.66
C PRO A 101 -9.75 0.35 -2.32
N THR A 102 -10.08 -0.62 -1.46
CA THR A 102 -11.42 -0.74 -0.91
C THR A 102 -11.60 0.16 0.31
N TYR A 103 -10.53 0.61 0.95
CA TYR A 103 -10.59 1.53 2.09
C TYR A 103 -9.74 2.78 1.88
N SER A 104 -9.94 3.79 2.73
CA SER A 104 -9.29 5.09 2.60
C SER A 104 -8.94 5.69 3.97
N ARG A 105 -8.07 6.71 3.94
CA ARG A 105 -7.73 7.51 5.12
C ARG A 105 -8.96 8.29 5.64
N GLU A 106 -9.80 8.78 4.74
CA GLU A 106 -11.06 9.44 5.05
C GLU A 106 -12.01 8.50 5.79
N ALA A 107 -12.16 7.26 5.32
CA ALA A 107 -12.97 6.23 5.98
C ALA A 107 -12.44 5.90 7.38
N ARG A 108 -11.11 5.81 7.57
CA ARG A 108 -10.47 5.62 8.89
C ARG A 108 -10.86 6.72 9.88
N ARG A 109 -11.04 7.95 9.40
CA ARG A 109 -11.49 9.13 10.18
C ARG A 109 -13.01 9.28 10.25
N LYS A 110 -13.77 8.32 9.69
CA LYS A 110 -15.25 8.35 9.57
C LYS A 110 -15.76 9.52 8.72
N GLU A 111 -14.96 10.01 7.79
CA GLU A 111 -15.27 11.13 6.89
C GLU A 111 -15.74 10.64 5.51
N TRP A 112 -16.64 9.65 5.49
CA TRP A 112 -17.11 8.97 4.27
C TRP A 112 -17.52 9.92 3.12
N GLY A 113 -18.14 11.06 3.44
CA GLY A 113 -18.55 12.05 2.44
C GLY A 113 -17.40 12.79 1.73
N LYS A 114 -16.14 12.59 2.16
CA LYS A 114 -14.95 13.16 1.52
C LYS A 114 -14.22 12.17 0.61
N GLU A 115 -14.64 10.92 0.57
CA GLU A 115 -14.03 9.92 -0.30
C GLU A 115 -14.22 10.30 -1.78
N SER A 116 -13.14 10.20 -2.56
CA SER A 116 -13.21 10.37 -4.01
C SER A 116 -13.64 9.07 -4.66
N THR A 117 -14.65 9.14 -5.52
CA THR A 117 -15.19 7.97 -6.23
C THR A 117 -14.17 7.29 -7.15
N MET A 118 -13.09 7.99 -7.53
CA MET A 118 -11.98 7.46 -8.33
C MET A 118 -10.89 6.79 -7.49
N LYS A 119 -10.85 7.04 -6.19
CA LYS A 119 -9.76 6.62 -5.29
C LYS A 119 -10.16 5.49 -4.33
N VAL A 120 -11.42 5.10 -4.36
CA VAL A 120 -11.93 4.04 -3.50
C VAL A 120 -13.02 3.23 -4.19
N MET A 121 -13.13 1.94 -3.87
CA MET A 121 -14.20 1.07 -4.33
C MET A 121 -15.54 1.45 -3.66
N ASN A 122 -16.45 2.03 -4.42
CA ASN A 122 -17.68 2.64 -3.90
C ASN A 122 -18.69 1.60 -3.39
N ASN A 123 -18.71 0.40 -3.98
CA ASN A 123 -19.60 -0.69 -3.60
C ASN A 123 -18.89 -1.80 -2.80
N ARG A 124 -17.80 -1.46 -2.10
CA ARG A 124 -16.97 -2.36 -1.27
C ARG A 124 -17.75 -3.23 -0.28
N SER A 125 -18.89 -2.76 0.23
CA SER A 125 -19.69 -3.49 1.20
C SER A 125 -20.15 -4.85 0.68
N HIS A 126 -20.43 -4.95 -0.62
CA HIS A 126 -20.80 -6.23 -1.25
C HIS A 126 -19.60 -7.18 -1.35
N LEU A 127 -18.41 -6.67 -1.64
CA LEU A 127 -17.19 -7.48 -1.61
C LEU A 127 -16.92 -7.98 -0.18
N TYR A 128 -17.02 -7.10 0.82
CA TYR A 128 -16.80 -7.47 2.21
C TYR A 128 -17.79 -8.54 2.68
N GLU A 129 -19.07 -8.45 2.27
CA GLU A 129 -20.08 -9.46 2.59
C GLU A 129 -19.68 -10.85 2.06
N LEU A 130 -19.25 -10.91 0.80
CA LEU A 130 -18.82 -12.16 0.16
C LEU A 130 -17.57 -12.76 0.83
N LEU A 131 -16.72 -11.91 1.41
CA LEU A 131 -15.46 -12.34 2.04
C LEU A 131 -15.61 -12.74 3.52
N LYS A 132 -16.72 -12.40 4.18
CA LYS A 132 -16.96 -12.72 5.61
C LYS A 132 -16.66 -14.17 6.02
N PRO A 133 -16.94 -15.21 5.21
CA PRO A 133 -16.68 -16.59 5.62
C PRO A 133 -15.20 -17.01 5.61
N TYR A 134 -14.28 -16.17 5.11
CA TYR A 134 -12.89 -16.54 4.81
C TYR A 134 -11.89 -15.72 5.62
N ASN A 135 -10.62 -16.16 5.66
CA ASN A 135 -9.52 -15.32 6.12
C ASN A 135 -9.02 -14.51 4.91
N ALA A 136 -9.50 -13.28 4.77
CA ALA A 136 -9.39 -12.51 3.54
C ALA A 136 -8.30 -11.43 3.62
N HIS A 137 -7.47 -11.39 2.57
CA HIS A 137 -6.47 -10.34 2.34
C HIS A 137 -6.74 -9.66 1.00
N ILE A 138 -7.02 -8.36 1.03
CA ILE A 138 -7.14 -7.53 -0.16
C ILE A 138 -5.78 -6.91 -0.45
N MET A 139 -5.31 -7.04 -1.69
CA MET A 139 -4.09 -6.42 -2.20
C MET A 139 -4.48 -5.36 -3.22
N SER A 140 -4.19 -4.10 -2.94
CA SER A 140 -4.58 -2.97 -3.79
C SER A 140 -3.44 -2.00 -4.06
N GLY A 141 -3.60 -1.15 -5.07
CA GLY A 141 -2.59 -0.19 -5.51
C GLY A 141 -3.17 1.21 -5.66
N HIS A 142 -3.04 1.77 -6.87
CA HIS A 142 -3.60 3.06 -7.32
C HIS A 142 -3.10 4.35 -6.64
N GLU A 143 -2.97 4.38 -5.33
CA GLU A 143 -2.77 5.62 -4.58
C GLU A 143 -1.31 6.07 -4.44
N HIS A 144 -0.36 5.21 -4.80
CA HIS A 144 1.07 5.49 -4.70
C HIS A 144 1.55 5.78 -3.26
N TYR A 145 0.96 5.11 -2.27
CA TYR A 145 1.44 5.03 -0.89
C TYR A 145 1.36 3.59 -0.39
N ASN A 146 2.03 3.29 0.72
CA ASN A 146 1.94 1.99 1.39
C ASN A 146 1.12 2.11 2.68
N GLU A 147 0.05 1.34 2.81
CA GLU A 147 -0.78 1.30 4.03
C GLU A 147 -1.40 -0.06 4.28
N ASN A 148 -1.61 -0.39 5.56
CA ASN A 148 -2.38 -1.56 5.97
C ASN A 148 -3.66 -1.12 6.71
N TYR A 149 -4.78 -1.74 6.35
CA TYR A 149 -6.07 -1.55 7.01
C TYR A 149 -6.57 -2.87 7.59
N VAL A 150 -6.85 -2.87 8.91
CA VAL A 150 -7.61 -3.95 9.57
C VAL A 150 -9.08 -3.59 9.48
N LEU A 151 -9.83 -4.27 8.62
CA LEU A 151 -11.21 -3.94 8.27
C LEU A 151 -12.21 -4.75 9.10
N ALA A 152 -11.85 -5.98 9.44
CA ALA A 152 -12.53 -6.86 10.39
C ALA A 152 -11.52 -7.89 10.93
N ASP A 153 -11.93 -8.71 11.91
CA ASP A 153 -11.05 -9.73 12.52
C ASP A 153 -10.37 -10.66 11.49
N ASN A 154 -11.08 -10.94 10.39
CA ASN A 154 -10.66 -11.82 9.30
C ASN A 154 -10.57 -11.11 7.94
N LEU A 155 -10.54 -9.78 7.90
CA LEU A 155 -10.45 -9.01 6.66
C LEU A 155 -9.40 -7.90 6.78
N TYR A 156 -8.34 -8.04 6.00
CA TYR A 156 -7.21 -7.12 5.94
C TYR A 156 -7.06 -6.57 4.54
N GLU A 157 -6.74 -5.29 4.40
CA GLU A 157 -6.33 -4.70 3.13
C GLU A 157 -4.90 -4.16 3.21
N HIS A 158 -4.12 -4.46 2.18
CA HIS A 158 -2.76 -4.00 1.98
C HIS A 158 -2.72 -3.12 0.72
N VAL A 159 -2.53 -1.82 0.90
CA VAL A 159 -2.28 -0.88 -0.19
C VAL A 159 -0.78 -0.78 -0.42
N HIS A 160 -0.33 -1.02 -1.66
CA HIS A 160 1.09 -1.08 -2.00
C HIS A 160 1.60 0.20 -2.63
N ALA A 161 2.70 0.73 -2.09
CA ALA A 161 3.50 1.71 -2.80
C ALA A 161 4.15 1.05 -4.03
N PRO A 162 4.08 1.67 -5.22
CA PRO A 162 4.60 1.07 -6.44
C PRO A 162 6.12 1.21 -6.52
N LEU A 163 6.75 0.31 -7.28
CA LEU A 163 8.16 0.46 -7.68
C LEU A 163 8.44 1.79 -8.38
N SER A 164 7.43 2.34 -9.07
CA SER A 164 7.51 3.64 -9.72
C SER A 164 7.46 4.82 -8.75
N THR A 165 7.26 4.60 -7.44
CA THR A 165 7.31 5.64 -6.40
C THR A 165 6.42 6.86 -6.77
N LEU A 166 6.93 8.10 -6.67
CA LEU A 166 6.26 9.29 -7.20
C LEU A 166 6.39 9.41 -8.73
N PHE A 167 5.90 8.39 -9.45
CA PHE A 167 5.84 8.33 -10.92
C PHE A 167 7.21 8.53 -11.59
N TRP A 168 8.24 7.91 -11.03
CA TRP A 168 9.65 7.96 -11.43
C TRP A 168 10.30 9.35 -11.28
N GLN A 169 9.68 10.27 -10.54
CA GLN A 169 10.19 11.64 -10.34
C GLN A 169 10.96 11.82 -9.03
N ALA A 170 10.79 10.91 -8.08
CA ALA A 170 11.49 10.87 -6.79
C ALA A 170 11.83 9.41 -6.45
N PRO A 171 12.78 9.14 -5.54
CA PRO A 171 13.08 7.77 -5.10
C PRO A 171 12.11 7.24 -4.02
N TRP A 172 11.16 8.06 -3.57
CA TRP A 172 10.09 7.68 -2.63
C TRP A 172 8.71 7.94 -3.23
N ALA A 173 7.75 7.10 -2.83
CA ALA A 173 6.32 7.33 -2.96
C ALA A 173 5.89 8.60 -2.21
N CYS A 174 4.64 9.04 -2.41
CA CYS A 174 4.17 10.32 -1.84
C CYS A 174 4.19 10.33 -0.30
N ASP A 175 4.13 9.16 0.33
CA ASP A 175 4.15 8.93 1.77
C ASP A 175 5.56 8.71 2.36
N GLY A 176 6.60 8.81 1.52
CA GLY A 176 7.98 8.55 1.93
C GLY A 176 8.40 7.08 1.89
N THR A 177 7.55 6.17 1.37
CA THR A 177 7.93 4.77 1.17
C THR A 177 8.93 4.65 0.01
N PRO A 178 10.14 4.09 0.19
CA PRO A 178 11.11 3.90 -0.89
C PRO A 178 10.58 2.97 -1.98
N GLY A 179 11.13 3.04 -3.19
CA GLY A 179 10.80 2.07 -4.23
C GLY A 179 11.07 0.62 -3.80
N GLY A 180 10.06 -0.24 -3.95
CA GLY A 180 10.07 -1.61 -3.44
C GLY A 180 8.81 -2.38 -3.82
N TYR A 181 8.60 -3.50 -3.13
CA TYR A 181 7.44 -4.38 -3.28
C TYR A 181 7.12 -5.07 -1.95
N ALA A 182 5.86 -5.42 -1.72
CA ALA A 182 5.49 -6.29 -0.60
C ALA A 182 5.85 -7.76 -0.94
N VAL A 183 6.28 -8.50 0.06
CA VAL A 183 6.48 -9.96 -0.02
C VAL A 183 5.49 -10.62 0.92
N TYR A 184 4.79 -11.62 0.40
CA TYR A 184 3.83 -12.43 1.15
C TYR A 184 4.32 -13.87 1.19
N GLU A 185 4.44 -14.42 2.39
CA GLU A 185 4.86 -15.79 2.65
C GLU A 185 3.67 -16.56 3.22
N PHE A 186 3.26 -17.63 2.53
CA PHE A 186 2.11 -18.44 2.93
C PHE A 186 2.58 -19.81 3.44
N ASP A 187 2.15 -20.18 4.64
CA ASP A 187 2.37 -21.51 5.23
C ASP A 187 1.06 -22.07 5.80
N GLY A 188 0.59 -23.19 5.23
CA GLY A 188 -0.67 -23.82 5.64
C GLY A 188 -1.90 -22.91 5.55
N GLY A 189 -1.86 -21.87 4.71
CA GLY A 189 -2.91 -20.85 4.58
C GLY A 189 -2.69 -19.62 5.47
N LYS A 190 -1.81 -19.66 6.46
CA LYS A 190 -1.43 -18.46 7.21
C LYS A 190 -0.51 -17.60 6.35
N VAL A 191 -0.62 -16.28 6.49
CA VAL A 191 0.20 -15.33 5.73
C VAL A 191 1.01 -14.45 6.67
N ASN A 192 2.29 -14.30 6.35
CA ASN A 192 3.16 -13.27 6.89
C ASN A 192 3.54 -12.33 5.74
N TRP A 193 3.85 -11.07 6.06
CA TRP A 193 4.27 -10.11 5.03
C TRP A 193 5.30 -9.11 5.54
N TYR A 194 6.15 -8.65 4.63
CA TYR A 194 7.12 -7.59 4.87
C TYR A 194 7.31 -6.72 3.62
N TYR A 195 7.82 -5.51 3.81
CA TYR A 195 8.16 -4.63 2.68
C TYR A 195 9.60 -4.87 2.22
N LYS A 196 9.85 -4.96 0.91
CA LYS A 196 11.19 -5.16 0.36
C LYS A 196 11.60 -3.99 -0.51
N CYS A 197 12.38 -3.09 0.06
CA CYS A 197 13.02 -1.99 -0.67
C CYS A 197 14.03 -2.52 -1.70
N VAL A 198 14.06 -1.90 -2.87
CA VAL A 198 15.07 -2.20 -3.90
C VAL A 198 16.44 -1.77 -3.41
N GLY A 199 17.46 -2.62 -3.62
CA GLY A 199 18.85 -2.33 -3.22
C GLY A 199 19.11 -2.30 -1.71
N ARG A 200 18.16 -2.74 -0.88
CA ARG A 200 18.29 -2.78 0.58
C ARG A 200 17.92 -4.16 1.11
N ASP A 201 18.47 -4.55 2.25
CA ASP A 201 18.09 -5.81 2.91
C ASP A 201 16.66 -5.77 3.43
N LYS A 202 16.07 -6.96 3.67
CA LYS A 202 14.70 -7.08 4.20
C LYS A 202 14.53 -6.40 5.57
N ASP A 203 15.62 -6.16 6.31
CA ASP A 203 15.55 -5.53 7.64
C ASP A 203 15.40 -3.99 7.56
N TYR A 204 15.45 -3.41 6.36
CA TYR A 204 15.10 -2.00 6.15
C TYR A 204 13.60 -1.81 6.06
N GLN A 205 12.95 -1.73 7.22
CA GLN A 205 11.49 -1.53 7.35
C GLN A 205 11.07 -0.11 7.72
N PHE A 206 12.02 0.76 8.07
CA PHE A 206 11.75 2.15 8.41
C PHE A 206 12.97 3.05 8.19
N GLU A 207 12.72 4.36 8.07
CA GLU A 207 13.74 5.41 8.11
C GLU A 207 13.66 6.19 9.41
N LEU A 208 14.81 6.68 9.90
CA LEU A 208 14.92 7.45 11.14
C LEU A 208 15.52 8.83 10.86
N TYR A 209 14.82 9.88 11.29
CA TYR A 209 15.15 11.27 11.04
C TYR A 209 15.52 12.01 12.34
N PRO A 210 16.51 12.91 12.30
CA PRO A 210 16.93 13.69 13.47
C PRO A 210 15.93 14.80 13.84
N VAL A 211 16.12 15.35 15.04
CA VAL A 211 15.44 16.59 15.47
C VAL A 211 15.65 17.67 14.41
N GLY A 212 14.59 18.41 14.12
CA GLY A 212 14.58 19.48 13.12
C GLY A 212 14.29 19.03 11.68
N ALA A 213 14.40 17.74 11.36
CA ALA A 213 14.12 17.24 10.00
C ALA A 213 12.62 17.29 9.66
N SER A 214 11.75 16.93 10.61
CA SER A 214 10.32 16.99 10.38
C SER A 214 9.77 18.39 10.51
N ARG A 215 9.06 18.85 9.47
CA ARG A 215 8.31 20.12 9.52
C ARG A 215 7.13 20.08 10.49
N ASN A 216 6.56 18.88 10.73
CA ASN A 216 5.40 18.67 11.59
C ASN A 216 5.79 18.48 13.06
N LYS A 217 7.02 18.00 13.32
CA LYS A 217 7.58 17.72 14.65
C LYS A 217 9.03 18.18 14.72
N LYS A 218 9.25 19.49 14.82
CA LYS A 218 10.60 20.09 14.72
C LYS A 218 11.48 19.78 15.93
N GLU A 219 10.86 19.51 17.06
CA GLU A 219 11.48 19.22 18.35
C GLU A 219 11.81 17.75 18.55
N ALA A 220 11.42 16.88 17.62
CA ALA A 220 11.43 15.43 17.81
C ALA A 220 12.29 14.71 16.77
N VAL A 221 12.84 13.56 17.15
CA VAL A 221 13.20 12.54 16.16
C VAL A 221 11.93 11.93 15.58
N VAL A 222 11.98 11.54 14.32
CA VAL A 222 10.83 10.94 13.61
C VAL A 222 11.24 9.64 12.94
N ALA A 223 10.43 8.60 13.10
CA ALA A 223 10.56 7.36 12.35
C ALA A 223 9.39 7.22 11.36
N ASN A 224 9.69 6.84 10.12
CA ASN A 224 8.69 6.48 9.10
C ASN A 224 8.69 4.97 8.91
N VAL A 225 7.63 4.29 9.36
CA VAL A 225 7.52 2.82 9.41
C VAL A 225 6.54 2.33 8.34
N TRP A 226 7.02 2.13 7.12
CA TRP A 226 6.19 2.03 5.92
C TRP A 226 5.13 0.93 5.94
N ASN A 227 5.46 -0.23 6.50
CA ASN A 227 4.57 -1.39 6.54
C ASN A 227 3.79 -1.51 7.87
N TYR A 228 3.67 -0.41 8.61
CA TYR A 228 2.99 -0.39 9.89
C TYR A 228 1.54 -0.90 9.79
N ASP A 229 1.16 -1.71 10.78
CA ASP A 229 -0.22 -1.97 11.15
C ASP A 229 -0.38 -1.84 12.68
N PRO A 230 -1.61 -1.76 13.21
CA PRO A 230 -1.84 -1.50 14.65
C PRO A 230 -1.25 -2.52 15.63
N THR A 231 -0.79 -3.69 15.16
CA THR A 231 -0.15 -4.71 16.00
C THR A 231 1.35 -4.45 16.21
N TRP A 232 1.96 -3.58 15.40
CA TRP A 232 3.38 -3.27 15.47
C TRP A 232 3.70 -2.34 16.64
N LYS A 233 4.92 -2.44 17.16
CA LYS A 233 5.42 -1.60 18.27
C LYS A 233 6.65 -0.83 17.84
N VAL A 234 6.72 0.45 18.21
CA VAL A 234 7.84 1.34 17.88
C VAL A 234 8.41 1.88 19.17
N LYS A 235 9.54 1.30 19.63
CA LYS A 235 10.24 1.71 20.85
C LYS A 235 11.45 2.55 20.54
N TRP A 236 11.83 3.41 21.47
CA TRP A 236 13.04 4.21 21.34
C TRP A 236 13.86 4.26 22.61
N TYR A 237 15.15 4.50 22.41
CA TYR A 237 16.16 4.60 23.45
C TYR A 237 17.00 5.84 23.22
N GLU A 238 17.40 6.48 24.31
CA GLU A 238 18.28 7.64 24.31
C GLU A 238 19.51 7.32 25.16
N ASN A 239 20.70 7.34 24.56
CA ASN A 239 21.97 6.95 25.20
C ASN A 239 21.90 5.57 25.89
N GLY A 240 21.20 4.63 25.26
CA GLY A 240 20.99 3.27 25.76
C GLY A 240 19.87 3.10 26.79
N ILE A 241 19.25 4.19 27.26
CA ILE A 241 18.16 4.16 28.24
C ILE A 241 16.83 3.95 27.50
N ASP A 242 16.02 2.98 27.95
CA ASP A 242 14.66 2.75 27.42
C ASP A 242 13.76 3.94 27.76
N ARG A 243 13.17 4.55 26.72
CA ARG A 243 12.28 5.71 26.84
C ARG A 243 10.81 5.37 26.50
N GLY A 244 10.49 4.09 26.33
CA GLY A 244 9.16 3.61 26.00
C GLY A 244 8.84 3.67 24.50
N GLU A 245 7.55 3.75 24.17
CA GLU A 245 7.06 3.77 22.79
C GLU A 245 7.04 5.18 22.21
N MET A 246 7.37 5.30 20.92
CA MET A 246 7.21 6.52 20.15
C MET A 246 5.72 6.81 19.92
N THR A 247 5.35 8.07 19.84
CA THR A 247 3.96 8.47 19.62
C THR A 247 3.66 8.54 18.12
N ARG A 248 2.63 7.83 17.65
CA ARG A 248 2.18 7.89 16.25
C ARG A 248 1.55 9.24 15.91
N PHE A 249 1.78 9.75 14.71
CA PHE A 249 1.13 10.95 14.19
C PHE A 249 0.97 10.91 12.67
N SER A 250 0.11 11.79 12.14
CA SER A 250 0.00 12.02 10.69
C SER A 250 0.78 13.26 10.29
N GLY A 251 1.53 13.18 9.18
CA GLY A 251 2.34 14.28 8.69
C GLY A 251 3.03 13.95 7.38
N TYR A 252 3.89 14.84 6.92
CA TYR A 252 4.73 14.60 5.75
C TYR A 252 6.01 13.88 6.17
N ASP A 253 6.39 12.85 5.43
CA ASP A 253 7.72 12.27 5.54
C ASP A 253 8.79 13.32 5.19
N PRO A 254 9.83 13.49 6.04
CA PRO A 254 10.86 14.51 5.82
C PRO A 254 11.57 14.41 4.47
N ALA A 255 11.95 13.20 4.03
CA ALA A 255 12.78 13.03 2.84
C ALA A 255 12.04 13.38 1.55
N ILE A 256 10.83 12.82 1.36
CA ILE A 256 10.04 13.14 0.16
C ILE A 256 9.59 14.60 0.14
N TYR A 257 9.27 15.17 1.30
CA TYR A 257 8.87 16.58 1.40
C TYR A 257 10.01 17.50 0.95
N GLU A 258 11.20 17.34 1.53
CA GLU A 258 12.37 18.15 1.18
C GLU A 258 12.77 17.97 -0.29
N TYR A 259 12.69 16.73 -0.80
CA TYR A 259 12.97 16.45 -2.20
C TYR A 259 11.98 17.18 -3.13
N CYS A 260 10.67 17.16 -2.83
CA CYS A 260 9.67 17.84 -3.64
C CYS A 260 9.83 19.37 -3.58
N ASP A 261 10.11 19.93 -2.39
CA ASP A 261 10.36 21.37 -2.21
C ASP A 261 11.51 21.86 -3.11
N LYS A 262 12.59 21.08 -3.19
CA LYS A 262 13.78 21.41 -4.01
C LYS A 262 13.60 21.14 -5.50
N ASN A 263 12.90 20.07 -5.87
CA ASN A 263 12.96 19.52 -7.24
C ASN A 263 11.65 19.59 -8.02
N SER A 264 10.52 19.92 -7.41
CA SER A 264 9.19 19.88 -8.07
C SER A 264 9.08 20.75 -9.33
N SER A 265 9.87 21.81 -9.45
CA SER A 265 9.94 22.65 -10.64
C SER A 265 10.42 21.89 -11.89
N THR A 266 11.19 20.81 -11.70
CA THR A 266 11.74 19.94 -12.76
C THR A 266 10.83 18.76 -13.12
N PHE A 267 9.77 18.53 -12.34
CA PHE A 267 8.86 17.41 -12.55
C PHE A 267 8.08 17.56 -13.85
N LYS A 268 7.98 16.45 -14.59
CA LYS A 268 7.11 16.33 -15.78
C LYS A 268 5.64 16.49 -15.38
N HIS A 269 5.25 15.91 -14.25
CA HIS A 269 3.91 15.95 -13.69
C HIS A 269 3.88 16.84 -12.45
N LYS A 270 3.73 18.15 -12.67
CA LYS A 270 3.88 19.20 -11.63
C LYS A 270 2.82 19.18 -10.52
N TYR A 271 1.71 18.46 -10.72
CA TYR A 271 0.65 18.30 -9.72
C TYR A 271 0.98 17.21 -8.67
N LEU A 272 2.07 16.46 -8.87
CA LEU A 272 2.52 15.43 -7.95
C LEU A 272 3.49 16.00 -6.90
N GLY A 273 3.42 15.47 -5.68
CA GLY A 273 4.27 15.86 -4.59
C GLY A 273 4.14 14.92 -3.39
N ALA A 274 4.81 15.29 -2.29
CA ALA A 274 4.64 14.63 -0.99
C ALA A 274 3.18 14.74 -0.51
N ASP A 275 2.71 13.72 0.16
CA ASP A 275 1.38 13.67 0.78
C ASP A 275 1.50 13.27 2.27
N ILE A 276 0.44 13.51 3.01
CA ILE A 276 0.34 13.14 4.42
C ILE A 276 0.30 11.62 4.53
N THR A 277 1.12 11.06 5.41
CA THR A 277 1.05 9.64 5.80
C THR A 277 0.60 9.47 7.25
N GLU A 278 0.12 8.28 7.61
CA GLU A 278 -0.34 7.89 8.95
C GLU A 278 0.54 6.83 9.64
N HIS A 279 1.75 6.61 9.09
CA HIS A 279 2.74 5.66 9.61
C HIS A 279 4.04 6.33 10.11
N LEU A 280 3.92 7.59 10.58
CA LEU A 280 5.00 8.32 11.26
C LEU A 280 4.90 8.21 12.78
N PHE A 281 6.06 8.18 13.43
CA PHE A 281 6.21 8.10 14.88
C PHE A 281 7.22 9.15 15.34
N TYR A 282 6.97 9.81 16.47
CA TYR A 282 7.89 10.80 17.01
C TYR A 282 8.22 10.55 18.49
N ALA A 283 9.40 11.03 18.88
CA ALA A 283 9.85 11.09 20.26
C ALA A 283 10.71 12.33 20.47
N VAL A 284 10.59 12.99 21.63
CA VAL A 284 11.35 14.20 21.96
C VAL A 284 12.53 13.81 22.85
N PRO A 285 13.78 13.89 22.38
CA PRO A 285 14.96 13.63 23.20
C PRO A 285 15.07 14.62 24.37
N GLU A 286 15.61 14.19 25.50
CA GLU A 286 15.93 15.07 26.62
C GLU A 286 17.24 15.84 26.38
N MET A 287 18.15 15.25 25.59
CA MET A 287 19.48 15.77 25.30
C MET A 287 19.68 16.05 23.80
N LYS A 288 20.30 17.20 23.49
CA LYS A 288 20.59 17.62 22.11
C LYS A 288 21.62 16.75 21.39
N ASP A 289 22.63 16.26 22.10
CA ASP A 289 23.72 15.42 21.55
C ASP A 289 23.58 13.97 22.07
N SER A 290 22.47 13.32 21.73
CA SER A 290 22.14 11.96 22.17
C SER A 290 22.29 10.93 21.04
N GLU A 291 22.76 9.73 21.38
CA GLU A 291 22.56 8.55 20.55
C GLU A 291 21.10 8.12 20.67
N ILE A 292 20.40 8.10 19.54
CA ILE A 292 19.02 7.62 19.44
C ILE A 292 19.05 6.25 18.79
N ARG A 293 18.42 5.27 19.44
CA ARG A 293 18.11 3.96 18.85
C ARG A 293 16.61 3.79 18.79
N VAL A 294 16.07 3.38 17.65
CA VAL A 294 14.68 2.98 17.48
C VAL A 294 14.61 1.50 17.14
N GLU A 295 13.67 0.81 17.76
CA GLU A 295 13.34 -0.59 17.50
C GLU A 295 11.89 -0.70 17.09
N VAL A 296 11.67 -1.25 15.91
CA VAL A 296 10.34 -1.54 15.36
C VAL A 296 10.12 -3.05 15.43
N THR A 297 9.05 -3.48 16.09
CA THR A 297 8.64 -4.90 16.16
C THR A 297 7.39 -5.11 15.32
N ASP A 298 7.42 -6.05 14.37
CA ASP A 298 6.27 -6.39 13.52
C ASP A 298 5.29 -7.39 14.15
N HIS A 299 4.21 -7.71 13.42
CA HIS A 299 3.19 -8.68 13.82
C HIS A 299 3.73 -10.11 14.05
N CYS A 300 4.89 -10.45 13.48
CA CYS A 300 5.56 -11.73 13.68
C CYS A 300 6.55 -11.71 14.86
N GLY A 301 6.81 -10.54 15.46
CA GLY A 301 7.81 -10.36 16.51
C GLY A 301 9.24 -10.16 16.01
N ASN A 302 9.45 -9.95 14.70
CA ASN A 302 10.77 -9.56 14.19
C ASN A 302 11.09 -8.14 14.64
N VAL A 303 12.36 -7.89 15.00
CA VAL A 303 12.82 -6.59 15.48
C VAL A 303 13.77 -5.97 14.47
N TYR A 304 13.42 -4.76 14.00
CA TYR A 304 14.21 -3.94 13.11
C TYR A 304 14.79 -2.76 13.88
N THR A 305 16.10 -2.56 13.80
CA THR A 305 16.79 -1.55 14.62
C THR A 305 17.49 -0.52 13.73
N ARG A 306 17.35 0.77 14.08
CA ARG A 306 18.20 1.85 13.55
C ARG A 306 18.76 2.70 14.67
N LYS A 307 19.97 3.18 14.47
CA LYS A 307 20.69 4.08 15.37
C LYS A 307 21.13 5.33 14.63
N MET A 308 21.18 6.44 15.34
CA MET A 308 21.66 7.72 14.83
C MET A 308 22.19 8.57 15.99
N GLN A 309 23.33 9.22 15.79
CA GLN A 309 23.78 10.29 16.68
C GLN A 309 23.07 11.60 16.29
N GLN A 310 22.43 12.28 17.25
CA GLN A 310 21.85 13.60 16.99
C GLN A 310 22.94 14.62 16.63
N PRO A 311 22.65 15.58 15.75
CA PRO A 311 23.54 16.72 15.53
C PRO A 311 23.64 17.59 16.80
N LYS A 312 24.81 18.19 17.02
CA LYS A 312 25.06 19.10 18.15
C LYS A 312 24.26 20.40 18.09
#